data_AF-A0A0E3UK84-F1
#
_entry.id   AF-A0A0E3UK84-F1
#
_cell.length_a   1.000
_cell.length_b   1.000
_cell.length_c   1.000
_cell.angle_alpha   90.00
_cell.angle_beta   90.00
_cell.angle_gamma   90.00
#
_symmetry.space_group_name_H-M   'P 1'
#
loop_
_entity.id
_entity.type
_entity.pdbx_description
1 polymer ?
#
loop_
_entity_poly.entity_id
_entity_poly.type
_entity_poly.pdbx_seq_one_letter_code
_entity_poly.pdbx_strand_id
1 'polypeptide(L)'
;MSNTNSENPSDNDWDDRGELVWNEFDWERYLRHQDEIVLRYLAHYEKLSAHPERLDEAARLMGWGMEEWTSDGVLDGDDDDLDGPNDVDTRAEAEPYTLHKNPIHVASRAIFLSLKRSWEQVTADACNVPSHLVLAYYAALLRCEDQAMQAISALDFGDYAMAISLFKRALRDLNSTLATLDSELCEYSPALKTYRENAMPRLFDLREVWLRVMSECREELSRPSSEEPDGDDE
;
A
#
# COMPACT_ATOMS: atom_id res chain seq x y z
N MET A 1 -33.68 -44.63 29.02
CA MET A 1 -34.16 -43.86 27.86
C MET A 1 -33.81 -42.41 28.12
N SER A 2 -32.86 -41.87 27.37
CA SER A 2 -32.51 -40.45 27.39
C SER A 2 -32.30 -40.05 25.94
N ASN A 3 -33.30 -39.37 25.38
CA ASN A 3 -33.23 -38.77 24.05
C ASN A 3 -32.30 -37.56 24.14
N THR A 4 -31.07 -37.71 23.64
CA THR A 4 -30.29 -36.56 23.17
C THR A 4 -30.74 -36.26 21.75
N ASN A 5 -31.67 -35.32 21.61
CA ASN A 5 -31.88 -34.61 20.35
C ASN A 5 -30.57 -33.85 20.07
N SER A 6 -29.73 -34.42 19.20
CA SER A 6 -28.69 -33.66 18.52
C SER A 6 -29.39 -32.81 17.46
N GLU A 7 -29.87 -31.64 17.87
CA GLU A 7 -30.20 -30.58 16.92
C GLU A 7 -28.88 -30.19 16.21
N ASN A 8 -28.81 -30.49 14.93
CA ASN A 8 -27.75 -30.03 14.04
C ASN A 8 -27.96 -28.51 13.86
N PRO A 9 -27.06 -27.63 14.32
CA PRO A 9 -27.16 -26.20 14.03
C PRO A 9 -26.49 -25.88 12.68
N SER A 10 -26.63 -26.78 11.69
CA SER A 10 -25.99 -26.66 10.39
C SER A 10 -26.97 -26.40 9.25
N ASP A 11 -28.22 -26.09 9.56
CA ASP A 11 -29.21 -25.64 8.59
C ASP A 11 -29.49 -24.16 8.87
N ASN A 12 -29.23 -23.31 7.86
CA ASN A 12 -29.29 -21.84 7.81
C ASN A 12 -28.11 -21.05 8.37
N ASP A 13 -27.24 -20.59 7.45
CA ASP A 13 -26.70 -19.20 7.42
C ASP A 13 -25.68 -18.98 6.28
N TRP A 14 -25.43 -19.99 5.42
CA TRP A 14 -24.54 -19.85 4.25
C TRP A 14 -25.24 -19.49 2.92
N ASP A 15 -26.57 -19.46 2.91
CA ASP A 15 -27.38 -19.12 1.72
C ASP A 15 -27.59 -17.60 1.54
N ASP A 16 -27.25 -16.79 2.54
CA ASP A 16 -27.29 -15.33 2.47
C ASP A 16 -25.95 -14.73 2.03
N ARG A 17 -25.27 -15.41 1.09
CA ARG A 17 -24.25 -14.75 0.26
C ARG A 17 -24.99 -13.86 -0.72
N GLY A 18 -25.47 -12.71 -0.22
CA GLY A 18 -26.05 -11.64 -1.01
C GLY A 18 -25.22 -11.48 -2.28
N GLU A 19 -25.91 -11.47 -3.43
CA GLU A 19 -25.33 -11.63 -4.77
C GLU A 19 -23.94 -10.99 -4.85
N LEU A 20 -22.90 -11.81 -4.71
CA LEU A 20 -21.53 -11.33 -4.83
C LEU A 20 -21.40 -10.86 -6.28
N VAL A 21 -21.52 -9.55 -6.48
CA VAL A 21 -21.67 -8.92 -7.81
C VAL A 21 -20.49 -9.28 -8.72
N TRP A 22 -19.33 -9.60 -8.12
CA TRP A 22 -18.11 -9.95 -8.82
C TRP A 22 -17.80 -11.43 -8.74
N ASN A 23 -17.62 -12.03 -9.91
CA ASN A 23 -17.02 -13.35 -10.04
C ASN A 23 -15.48 -13.28 -10.06
N GLU A 24 -14.80 -14.42 -10.13
CA GLU A 24 -13.33 -14.49 -10.18
C GLU A 24 -12.72 -13.71 -11.35
N PHE A 25 -13.39 -13.69 -12.52
CA PHE A 25 -12.91 -12.94 -13.68
C PHE A 25 -13.00 -11.42 -13.46
N ASP A 26 -14.07 -10.95 -12.80
CA ASP A 26 -14.20 -9.54 -12.42
C ASP A 26 -13.09 -9.13 -11.44
N TRP A 27 -12.80 -9.99 -10.46
CA TRP A 27 -11.70 -9.79 -9.52
C TRP A 27 -10.33 -9.76 -10.20
N GLU A 28 -10.05 -10.68 -11.12
CA GLU A 28 -8.78 -10.68 -11.86
C GLU A 28 -8.63 -9.42 -12.73
N ARG A 29 -9.71 -8.99 -13.40
CA ARG A 29 -9.72 -7.74 -14.16
C ARG A 29 -9.44 -6.54 -13.25
N TYR A 30 -10.09 -6.50 -12.09
CA TYR A 30 -9.87 -5.46 -11.10
C TYR A 30 -8.42 -5.44 -10.58
N LEU A 31 -7.87 -6.59 -10.18
CA LEU A 31 -6.51 -6.69 -9.65
C LEU A 31 -5.46 -6.24 -10.67
N ARG A 32 -5.64 -6.58 -11.95
CA ARG A 32 -4.78 -6.05 -13.03
C ARG A 32 -4.86 -4.54 -13.14
N HIS A 33 -6.05 -3.98 -13.03
CA HIS A 33 -6.21 -2.53 -13.02
C HIS A 33 -5.54 -1.88 -11.79
N GLN A 34 -5.61 -2.52 -10.63
CA GLN A 34 -4.88 -2.04 -9.44
C GLN A 34 -3.36 -2.11 -9.62
N ASP A 35 -2.83 -3.13 -10.29
CA ASP A 35 -1.41 -3.19 -10.67
C ASP A 35 -1.03 -2.04 -11.63
N GLU A 36 -1.90 -1.67 -12.57
CA GLU A 36 -1.70 -0.49 -13.43
C GLU A 36 -1.66 0.81 -12.64
N ILE A 37 -2.50 0.97 -11.60
CA ILE A 37 -2.49 2.13 -10.70
C ILE A 37 -1.16 2.24 -9.95
N VAL A 38 -0.61 1.12 -9.46
CA VAL A 38 0.73 1.07 -8.83
C VAL A 38 1.81 1.53 -9.82
N LEU A 39 1.75 1.06 -11.06
CA LEU A 39 2.70 1.46 -12.11
C LEU A 39 2.55 2.94 -12.50
N ARG A 40 1.32 3.45 -12.52
CA ARG A 40 1.02 4.86 -12.80
C ARG A 40 1.60 5.77 -11.71
N TYR A 41 1.37 5.45 -10.43
CA TYR A 41 1.99 6.17 -9.32
C TYR A 41 3.51 6.14 -9.45
N LEU A 42 4.09 4.96 -9.72
CA LEU A 42 5.54 4.84 -9.90
C LEU A 42 6.08 5.74 -11.02
N ALA A 43 5.38 5.81 -12.15
CA ALA A 43 5.77 6.66 -13.27
C ALA A 43 5.76 8.15 -12.92
N HIS A 44 4.78 8.63 -12.15
CA HIS A 44 4.77 10.00 -11.63
C HIS A 44 5.90 10.23 -10.62
N TYR A 45 6.05 9.32 -9.68
CA TYR A 45 7.09 9.36 -8.65
C TYR A 45 8.51 9.43 -9.25
N GLU A 46 8.81 8.65 -10.29
CA GLU A 46 10.14 8.65 -10.92
C GLU A 46 10.44 9.93 -11.70
N LYS A 47 9.44 10.54 -12.35
CA LYS A 47 9.57 11.85 -13.00
C LYS A 47 9.94 12.96 -12.02
N LEU A 48 9.59 12.78 -10.74
CA LEU A 48 9.80 13.74 -9.66
C LEU A 48 11.05 13.44 -8.82
N SER A 49 12.00 12.65 -9.32
CA SER A 49 13.18 12.21 -8.56
C SER A 49 13.98 13.34 -7.88
N ALA A 50 14.03 14.53 -8.49
CA ALA A 50 14.70 15.72 -7.96
C ALA A 50 13.78 16.71 -7.20
N HIS A 51 12.47 16.44 -7.15
CA HIS A 51 11.51 17.31 -6.48
C HIS A 51 11.56 17.10 -4.96
N PRO A 52 11.66 18.16 -4.14
CA PRO A 52 11.75 18.03 -2.69
C PRO A 52 10.48 17.43 -2.06
N GLU A 53 9.31 17.72 -2.63
CA GLU A 53 8.00 17.23 -2.18
C GLU A 53 7.46 16.15 -3.14
N ARG A 54 8.31 15.22 -3.60
CA ARG A 54 7.92 14.28 -4.66
C ARG A 54 6.80 13.33 -4.26
N LEU A 55 6.65 13.02 -2.96
CA LEU A 55 5.56 12.19 -2.45
C LEU A 55 4.22 12.90 -2.62
N ASP A 56 4.14 14.13 -2.15
CA ASP A 56 2.92 14.96 -2.19
C ASP A 56 2.54 15.30 -3.64
N GLU A 57 3.53 15.64 -4.47
CA GLU A 57 3.30 15.93 -5.89
C GLU A 57 2.91 14.67 -6.68
N ALA A 58 3.48 13.50 -6.37
CA ALA A 58 3.02 12.24 -6.97
C ALA A 58 1.58 11.91 -6.56
N ALA A 59 1.21 12.13 -5.29
CA ALA A 59 -0.17 11.97 -4.82
C ALA A 59 -1.13 12.95 -5.50
N ARG A 60 -0.72 14.20 -5.70
CA ARG A 60 -1.50 15.20 -6.45
C ARG A 60 -1.74 14.78 -7.90
N LEU A 61 -0.72 14.24 -8.59
CA LEU A 61 -0.86 13.73 -9.95
C LEU A 61 -1.75 12.49 -10.05
N MET A 62 -1.96 11.77 -8.94
CA MET A 62 -2.93 10.69 -8.83
C MET A 62 -4.34 11.16 -8.46
N GLY A 63 -4.56 12.47 -8.26
CA GLY A 63 -5.84 13.01 -7.79
C GLY A 63 -6.10 12.79 -6.30
N TRP A 64 -5.06 12.50 -5.50
CA TRP A 64 -5.19 12.29 -4.04
C TRP A 64 -4.92 13.56 -3.22
N GLY A 65 -4.88 14.72 -3.89
CA GLY A 65 -4.67 16.02 -3.24
C GLY A 65 -5.91 16.52 -2.49
N MET A 66 -5.68 17.10 -1.31
CA MET A 66 -6.64 17.53 -0.26
C MET A 66 -7.71 18.60 -0.64
N GLU A 67 -8.03 18.83 -1.91
CA GLU A 67 -9.06 19.84 -2.30
C GLU A 67 -10.21 19.29 -3.16
N GLU A 68 -10.16 18.05 -3.63
CA GLU A 68 -11.22 17.47 -4.48
C GLU A 68 -12.08 16.42 -3.77
N TRP A 69 -11.86 16.15 -2.48
CA TRP A 69 -12.85 15.41 -1.68
C TRP A 69 -14.01 16.28 -1.20
N THR A 70 -13.92 17.60 -1.44
CA THR A 70 -15.05 18.52 -1.34
C THR A 70 -15.74 18.66 -2.69
N SER A 71 -16.84 17.92 -2.84
CA SER A 71 -17.93 18.16 -3.79
C SER A 71 -17.63 17.84 -5.26
N ASP A 72 -18.32 16.79 -5.72
CA ASP A 72 -18.58 16.38 -7.10
C ASP A 72 -17.48 15.56 -7.78
N GLY A 73 -17.75 14.25 -7.88
CA GLY A 73 -16.90 13.32 -8.60
C GLY A 73 -16.97 13.58 -10.10
N VAL A 74 -15.93 14.17 -10.66
CA VAL A 74 -15.59 14.02 -12.08
C VAL A 74 -14.08 14.19 -12.23
N LEU A 75 -13.33 13.09 -12.37
CA LEU A 75 -12.03 13.14 -13.04
C LEU A 75 -12.16 12.38 -14.35
N ASP A 76 -12.54 13.15 -15.35
CA ASP A 76 -12.56 12.82 -16.77
C ASP A 76 -11.11 12.64 -17.24
N GLY A 77 -10.79 11.43 -17.70
CA GLY A 77 -9.49 11.05 -18.23
C GLY A 77 -9.66 10.49 -19.62
N ASP A 78 -10.00 11.37 -20.56
CA ASP A 78 -9.76 11.32 -22.02
C ASP A 78 -9.38 9.93 -22.56
N ASP A 79 -10.40 9.11 -22.85
CA ASP A 79 -10.32 7.97 -23.78
C ASP A 79 -11.43 8.17 -24.83
N ASP A 80 -11.08 8.98 -25.82
CA ASP A 80 -11.88 9.32 -26.98
C ASP A 80 -11.97 8.07 -27.88
N ASP A 81 -13.03 7.26 -27.71
CA ASP A 81 -13.71 6.46 -28.75
C ASP A 81 -14.51 5.30 -28.14
N LEU A 82 -15.71 5.51 -27.57
CA LEU A 82 -16.78 4.51 -27.56
C LEU A 82 -18.17 5.16 -27.50
N ASP A 83 -18.80 5.24 -28.67
CA ASP A 83 -20.19 5.60 -28.92
C ASP A 83 -21.14 4.58 -28.23
N GLY A 84 -21.88 4.99 -27.20
CA GLY A 84 -22.88 4.15 -26.51
C GLY A 84 -23.68 4.91 -25.45
N PRO A 85 -25.04 4.85 -25.44
CA PRO A 85 -25.86 5.71 -24.59
C PRO A 85 -25.96 5.18 -23.15
N ASN A 86 -25.61 6.02 -22.17
CA ASN A 86 -26.06 6.02 -20.77
C ASN A 86 -26.09 4.67 -20.01
N ASP A 87 -24.92 4.08 -19.74
CA ASP A 87 -24.81 3.03 -18.70
C ASP A 87 -23.45 3.03 -17.96
N VAL A 88 -22.75 4.17 -17.98
CA VAL A 88 -21.38 4.29 -17.45
C VAL A 88 -21.35 4.77 -15.99
N ASP A 89 -22.44 5.38 -15.50
CA ASP A 89 -22.49 5.98 -14.15
C ASP A 89 -22.95 4.99 -13.06
N THR A 90 -23.76 3.99 -13.43
CA THR A 90 -24.29 2.98 -12.49
C THR A 90 -23.27 1.90 -12.08
N ARG A 91 -22.13 1.79 -12.78
CA ARG A 91 -21.09 0.77 -12.51
C ARG A 91 -20.00 1.23 -11.54
N ALA A 92 -19.73 2.54 -11.47
CA ALA A 92 -18.78 3.09 -10.52
C ALA A 92 -19.32 2.97 -9.07
N GLU A 93 -20.65 3.00 -8.91
CA GLU A 93 -21.34 2.84 -7.63
C GLU A 93 -21.30 1.39 -7.06
N ALA A 94 -20.87 0.39 -7.85
CA ALA A 94 -20.94 -1.03 -7.46
C ALA A 94 -19.56 -1.67 -7.19
N GLU A 95 -18.46 -0.92 -7.24
CA GLU A 95 -17.14 -1.50 -6.95
C GLU A 95 -16.91 -1.66 -5.44
N PRO A 96 -16.58 -2.86 -4.95
CA PRO A 96 -16.25 -3.05 -3.55
C PRO A 96 -15.02 -2.24 -3.16
N TYR A 97 -15.03 -1.71 -1.94
CA TYR A 97 -13.83 -1.13 -1.34
C TYR A 97 -12.80 -2.25 -1.13
N THR A 98 -11.54 -1.98 -1.49
CA THR A 98 -10.43 -2.89 -1.20
C THR A 98 -9.21 -2.10 -0.75
N LEU A 99 -8.34 -2.77 0.01
CA LEU A 99 -7.03 -2.25 0.41
C LEU A 99 -6.20 -1.70 -0.76
N HIS A 100 -6.41 -2.21 -1.98
CA HIS A 100 -5.66 -1.80 -3.16
C HIS A 100 -5.94 -0.34 -3.56
N LYS A 101 -7.11 0.20 -3.19
CA LYS A 101 -7.46 1.62 -3.39
C LYS A 101 -6.79 2.55 -2.39
N ASN A 102 -6.21 2.02 -1.30
CA ASN A 102 -5.57 2.84 -0.27
C ASN A 102 -4.29 3.51 -0.84
N PRO A 103 -4.19 4.86 -0.83
CA PRO A 103 -3.02 5.58 -1.32
C PRO A 103 -1.70 5.13 -0.70
N ILE A 104 -1.69 4.79 0.59
CA ILE A 104 -0.50 4.34 1.32
C ILE A 104 -0.05 2.96 0.83
N HIS A 105 -1.01 2.08 0.51
CA HIS A 105 -0.74 0.78 -0.09
C HIS A 105 -0.09 0.96 -1.47
N VAL A 106 -0.70 1.76 -2.34
CA VAL A 106 -0.20 2.00 -3.71
C VAL A 106 1.19 2.64 -3.69
N ALA A 107 1.38 3.71 -2.91
CA ALA A 107 2.65 4.41 -2.81
C ALA A 107 3.78 3.50 -2.28
N SER A 108 3.51 2.75 -1.20
CA SER A 108 4.48 1.83 -0.62
C SER A 108 4.86 0.73 -1.61
N ARG A 109 3.86 0.09 -2.25
CA ARG A 109 4.08 -0.96 -3.26
C ARG A 109 4.89 -0.47 -4.44
N ALA A 110 4.58 0.73 -4.96
CA ALA A 110 5.30 1.33 -6.07
C ALA A 110 6.78 1.58 -5.75
N ILE A 111 7.07 2.15 -4.57
CA ILE A 111 8.45 2.43 -4.17
C ILE A 111 9.24 1.13 -3.93
N PHE A 112 8.64 0.12 -3.28
CA PHE A 112 9.27 -1.20 -3.14
C PHE A 112 9.50 -1.87 -4.50
N LEU A 113 8.56 -1.76 -5.44
CA LEU A 113 8.71 -2.28 -6.80
C LEU A 113 9.91 -1.65 -7.51
N SER A 114 10.08 -0.32 -7.40
CA SER A 114 11.24 0.41 -7.95
C SER A 114 12.55 -0.09 -7.35
N LEU A 115 12.61 -0.26 -6.02
CA LEU A 115 13.79 -0.74 -5.30
C LEU A 115 14.17 -2.18 -5.68
N LYS A 116 13.18 -3.07 -5.82
CA LYS A 116 13.37 -4.47 -6.23
C LYS A 116 13.86 -4.57 -7.67
N ARG A 117 13.18 -3.92 -8.62
CA ARG A 117 13.56 -3.93 -10.04
C ARG A 117 14.98 -3.39 -10.26
N SER A 118 15.33 -2.29 -9.60
CA SER A 118 16.69 -1.73 -9.71
C SER A 118 17.75 -2.62 -9.05
N TRP A 119 17.41 -3.35 -7.98
CA TRP A 119 18.32 -4.30 -7.35
C TRP A 119 18.57 -5.53 -8.23
N GLU A 120 17.51 -6.08 -8.82
CA GLU A 120 17.58 -7.19 -9.77
C GLU A 120 18.49 -6.85 -10.96
N GLN A 121 18.39 -5.62 -11.49
CA GLN A 121 19.26 -5.16 -12.58
C GLN A 121 20.74 -5.14 -12.18
N VAL A 122 21.06 -4.64 -10.98
CA VAL A 122 22.46 -4.58 -10.53
C VAL A 122 23.02 -5.95 -10.20
N THR A 123 22.19 -6.84 -9.63
CA THR A 123 22.59 -8.21 -9.25
C THR A 123 22.58 -9.21 -10.41
N ALA A 124 22.08 -8.82 -11.58
CA ALA A 124 22.15 -9.64 -12.80
C ALA A 124 23.59 -9.96 -13.21
N ASP A 125 24.54 -9.07 -12.90
CA ASP A 125 25.98 -9.35 -13.00
C ASP A 125 26.56 -9.58 -11.60
N ALA A 126 27.01 -10.81 -11.35
CA ALA A 126 27.60 -11.23 -10.08
C ALA A 126 28.87 -10.44 -9.71
N CYS A 127 29.52 -9.76 -10.66
CA CYS A 127 30.68 -8.91 -10.39
C CYS A 127 30.29 -7.58 -9.75
N ASN A 128 29.01 -7.17 -9.79
CA ASN A 128 28.57 -5.89 -9.25
C ASN A 128 28.34 -5.89 -7.74
N VAL A 129 28.01 -7.05 -7.16
CA VAL A 129 27.57 -7.15 -5.76
C VAL A 129 28.18 -8.40 -5.09
N PRO A 130 28.77 -8.27 -3.90
CA PRO A 130 29.21 -9.43 -3.12
C PRO A 130 28.05 -10.39 -2.82
N SER A 131 28.26 -11.70 -2.99
CA SER A 131 27.16 -12.69 -2.92
C SER A 131 26.40 -12.70 -1.59
N HIS A 132 27.07 -12.46 -0.47
CA HIS A 132 26.43 -12.39 0.85
C HIS A 132 25.50 -11.16 0.97
N LEU A 133 25.83 -10.07 0.29
CA LEU A 133 25.05 -8.84 0.30
C LEU A 133 23.78 -8.97 -0.54
N VAL A 134 23.83 -9.72 -1.65
CA VAL A 134 22.67 -9.99 -2.52
C VAL A 134 21.48 -10.48 -1.72
N LEU A 135 21.67 -11.55 -0.96
CA LEU A 135 20.61 -12.17 -0.16
C LEU A 135 20.28 -11.36 1.09
N ALA A 136 21.28 -10.80 1.77
CA ALA A 136 21.06 -10.02 2.99
C ALA A 136 20.19 -8.79 2.73
N TYR A 137 20.52 -8.02 1.69
CA TYR A 137 19.76 -6.85 1.28
C TYR A 137 18.34 -7.21 0.85
N TYR A 138 18.21 -8.18 -0.07
CA TYR A 138 16.90 -8.58 -0.59
C TYR A 138 15.98 -9.13 0.50
N ALA A 139 16.51 -9.95 1.42
CA ALA A 139 15.73 -10.46 2.54
C ALA A 139 15.32 -9.37 3.54
N ALA A 140 16.17 -8.37 3.79
CA ALA A 140 15.82 -7.23 4.64
C ALA A 140 14.71 -6.37 3.99
N LEU A 141 14.83 -6.11 2.68
CA LEU A 141 13.83 -5.37 1.92
C LEU A 141 12.47 -6.07 1.91
N LEU A 142 12.43 -7.39 1.70
CA LEU A 142 11.18 -8.17 1.72
C LEU A 142 10.52 -8.21 3.09
N ARG A 143 11.29 -8.37 4.17
CA ARG A 143 10.74 -8.29 5.54
C ARG A 143 10.15 -6.92 5.83
N CYS A 144 10.84 -5.87 5.39
CA CYS A 144 10.36 -4.50 5.52
C CYS A 144 9.02 -4.30 4.79
N GLU A 145 8.92 -4.77 3.54
CA GLU A 145 7.68 -4.73 2.74
C GLU A 145 6.55 -5.49 3.44
N ASP A 146 6.79 -6.72 3.89
CA ASP A 146 5.81 -7.55 4.59
C ASP A 146 5.25 -6.86 5.85
N GLN A 147 6.13 -6.30 6.70
CA GLN A 147 5.70 -5.58 7.89
C GLN A 147 4.89 -4.32 7.56
N ALA A 148 5.28 -3.60 6.49
CA ALA A 148 4.53 -2.42 6.04
C ALA A 148 3.16 -2.80 5.48
N MET A 149 3.05 -3.87 4.69
CA MET A 149 1.76 -4.34 4.15
C MET A 149 0.81 -4.77 5.26
N GLN A 150 1.30 -5.52 6.26
CA GLN A 150 0.50 -5.88 7.43
C GLN A 150 0.06 -4.65 8.23
N ALA A 151 0.91 -3.63 8.35
CA ALA A 151 0.56 -2.38 9.03
C ALA A 151 -0.56 -1.62 8.31
N ILE A 152 -0.52 -1.61 6.97
CA ILE A 152 -1.54 -0.95 6.14
C ILE A 152 -2.87 -1.73 6.19
N SER A 153 -2.83 -3.07 6.23
CA SER A 153 -4.04 -3.86 6.50
C SER A 153 -4.61 -3.59 7.89
N ALA A 154 -3.77 -3.49 8.93
CA ALA A 154 -4.22 -3.15 10.27
C ALA A 154 -4.88 -1.76 10.33
N LEU A 155 -4.35 -0.80 9.56
CA LEU A 155 -4.94 0.53 9.41
C LEU A 155 -6.35 0.45 8.78
N ASP A 156 -6.53 -0.40 7.78
CA ASP A 156 -7.81 -0.60 7.08
C ASP A 156 -8.90 -1.18 7.99
N PHE A 157 -8.52 -1.98 8.98
CA PHE A 157 -9.42 -2.49 10.03
C PHE A 157 -9.61 -1.52 11.21
N GLY A 158 -8.96 -0.35 11.21
CA GLY A 158 -9.03 0.61 12.32
C GLY A 158 -8.19 0.25 13.55
N ASP A 159 -7.33 -0.77 13.46
CA ASP A 159 -6.45 -1.21 14.56
C ASP A 159 -5.18 -0.35 14.65
N TYR A 160 -5.35 0.93 15.00
CA TYR A 160 -4.27 1.92 14.98
C TYR A 160 -3.05 1.53 15.84
N ALA A 161 -3.26 0.91 17.01
CA ALA A 161 -2.15 0.47 17.87
C ALA A 161 -1.33 -0.67 17.26
N MET A 162 -2.00 -1.60 16.56
CA MET A 162 -1.34 -2.67 15.81
C MET A 162 -0.60 -2.10 14.60
N ALA A 163 -1.24 -1.21 13.83
CA ALA A 163 -0.63 -0.52 12.69
C ALA A 163 0.67 0.21 13.10
N ILE A 164 0.64 1.00 14.18
CA ILE A 164 1.84 1.67 14.74
C ILE A 164 2.93 0.66 15.11
N SER A 165 2.56 -0.46 15.71
CA SER A 165 3.52 -1.48 16.14
C SER A 165 4.19 -2.19 14.96
N LEU A 166 3.42 -2.47 13.91
CA LEU A 166 3.93 -3.06 12.65
C LEU A 166 4.79 -2.06 11.88
N PHE A 167 4.40 -0.79 11.77
CA PHE A 167 5.27 0.24 11.17
C PHE A 167 6.58 0.43 11.92
N LYS A 168 6.59 0.34 13.26
CA LYS A 168 7.86 0.33 14.04
C LYS A 168 8.75 -0.87 13.68
N ARG A 169 8.16 -2.03 13.38
CA ARG A 169 8.91 -3.21 12.92
C ARG A 169 9.43 -2.99 11.50
N ALA A 170 8.59 -2.49 10.59
CA ALA A 170 9.00 -2.11 9.23
C ALA A 170 10.16 -1.10 9.25
N LEU A 171 10.09 -0.04 10.07
CA LEU A 171 11.16 0.94 10.23
C LEU A 171 12.47 0.33 10.75
N ARG A 172 12.40 -0.70 11.60
CA ARG A 172 13.59 -1.44 12.06
C ARG A 172 14.22 -2.24 10.93
N ASP A 173 13.42 -2.92 10.13
CA ASP A 173 13.89 -3.66 8.96
C ASP A 173 14.44 -2.69 7.89
N LEU A 174 13.79 -1.55 7.67
CA LEU A 174 14.27 -0.48 6.80
C LEU A 174 15.63 0.05 7.22
N ASN A 175 15.83 0.31 8.52
CA ASN A 175 17.14 0.71 9.05
C ASN A 175 18.21 -0.37 8.81
N SER A 176 17.82 -1.65 8.86
CA SER A 176 18.73 -2.76 8.53
C SER A 176 19.09 -2.76 7.04
N THR A 177 18.12 -2.52 6.15
CA THR A 177 18.33 -2.35 4.70
C THR A 177 19.26 -1.16 4.41
N LEU A 178 19.08 -0.03 5.10
CA LEU A 178 19.96 1.13 5.00
C LEU A 178 21.38 0.80 5.46
N ALA A 179 21.52 0.08 6.57
CA ALA A 179 22.82 -0.34 7.09
C ALA A 179 23.55 -1.31 6.15
N THR A 180 22.82 -2.15 5.40
CA THR A 180 23.44 -3.02 4.38
C THR A 180 23.96 -2.25 3.16
N LEU A 181 23.45 -1.04 2.90
CA LEU A 181 23.95 -0.13 1.85
C LEU A 181 25.00 0.84 2.40
N ASP A 182 25.90 0.32 3.24
CA ASP A 182 26.99 1.11 3.80
C ASP A 182 27.89 1.70 2.71
N SER A 183 28.43 2.87 3.00
CA SER A 183 29.31 3.66 2.14
C SER A 183 30.57 2.90 1.72
N GLU A 184 31.17 2.11 2.60
CA GLU A 184 32.37 1.32 2.30
C GLU A 184 32.10 0.21 1.27
N LEU A 185 30.92 -0.42 1.32
CA LEU A 185 30.51 -1.46 0.38
C LEU A 185 30.26 -0.91 -1.02
N CYS A 186 29.97 0.39 -1.14
CA CYS A 186 29.68 1.02 -2.42
C CYS A 186 30.93 1.35 -3.23
N GLU A 187 32.12 1.20 -2.65
CA GLU A 187 33.39 1.24 -3.40
C GLU A 187 33.64 -0.05 -4.19
N TYR A 188 32.87 -1.11 -3.93
CA TYR A 188 33.01 -2.40 -4.60
C TYR A 188 32.76 -2.33 -6.12
N SER A 189 31.73 -1.60 -6.55
CA SER A 189 31.43 -1.43 -7.98
C SER A 189 30.72 -0.10 -8.28
N PRO A 190 30.93 0.49 -9.48
CA PRO A 190 30.18 1.67 -9.93
C PRO A 190 28.67 1.44 -10.02
N ALA A 191 28.26 0.21 -10.34
CA ALA A 191 26.85 -0.17 -10.44
C ALA A 191 26.17 -0.15 -9.06
N LEU A 192 26.83 -0.70 -8.03
CA LEU A 192 26.33 -0.68 -6.65
C LEU A 192 26.28 0.75 -6.09
N LYS A 193 27.26 1.59 -6.41
CA LYS A 193 27.25 3.01 -6.05
C LYS A 193 26.04 3.74 -6.65
N THR A 194 25.83 3.58 -7.96
CA THR A 194 24.68 4.15 -8.66
C THR A 194 23.36 3.64 -8.08
N TYR A 195 23.28 2.35 -7.73
CA TYR A 195 22.10 1.80 -7.06
C TYR A 195 21.84 2.50 -5.73
N ARG A 196 22.85 2.62 -4.86
CA ARG A 196 22.69 3.28 -3.56
C ARG A 196 22.22 4.72 -3.70
N GLU A 197 22.82 5.49 -4.62
CA GLU A 197 22.43 6.88 -4.87
C GLU A 197 20.94 7.00 -5.25
N ASN A 198 20.42 6.02 -5.99
CA ASN A 198 19.01 5.95 -6.36
C ASN A 198 18.11 5.36 -5.25
N ALA A 199 18.58 4.37 -4.52
CA ALA A 199 17.81 3.66 -3.49
C ALA A 199 17.66 4.49 -2.22
N MET A 200 18.69 5.25 -1.84
CA MET A 200 18.72 5.97 -0.57
C MET A 200 17.55 6.96 -0.44
N PRO A 201 17.24 7.85 -1.42
CA PRO A 201 16.09 8.72 -1.33
C PRO A 201 14.76 7.93 -1.21
N ARG A 202 14.60 6.84 -1.97
CA ARG A 202 13.39 6.00 -1.95
C ARG A 202 13.14 5.34 -0.59
N LEU A 203 14.21 4.89 0.08
CA LEU A 203 14.10 4.33 1.43
C LEU A 203 13.71 5.41 2.45
N PHE A 204 14.22 6.64 2.31
CA PHE A 204 13.80 7.75 3.16
C PHE A 204 12.34 8.16 2.94
N ASP A 205 11.85 8.10 1.72
CA ASP A 205 10.45 8.37 1.41
C ASP A 205 9.51 7.34 2.03
N LEU A 206 9.84 6.05 1.97
CA LEU A 206 9.08 5.01 2.67
C LEU A 206 9.01 5.31 4.17
N ARG A 207 10.15 5.70 4.77
CA ARG A 207 10.20 6.12 6.17
C ARG A 207 9.28 7.31 6.43
N GLU A 208 9.30 8.31 5.56
CA GLU A 208 8.48 9.51 5.70
C GLU A 208 6.99 9.19 5.64
N VAL A 209 6.54 8.43 4.63
CA VAL A 209 5.15 7.98 4.49
C VAL A 209 4.67 7.32 5.78
N TRP A 210 5.43 6.35 6.30
CA TRP A 210 5.00 5.62 7.50
C TRP A 210 5.05 6.48 8.76
N LEU A 211 5.99 7.42 8.87
CA LEU A 211 6.03 8.33 10.00
C LEU A 211 4.84 9.30 10.02
N ARG A 212 4.42 9.80 8.85
CA ARG A 212 3.21 10.63 8.69
C ARG A 212 1.97 9.84 9.12
N VAL A 213 1.77 8.64 8.57
CA VAL A 213 0.65 7.73 8.93
C VAL A 213 0.65 7.38 10.42
N MET A 214 1.82 7.06 10.99
CA MET A 214 1.91 6.78 12.42
C MET A 214 1.60 8.01 13.30
N SER A 215 1.77 9.24 12.79
CA SER A 215 1.36 10.45 13.51
C SER A 215 -0.17 10.50 13.57
N GLU A 216 -0.82 10.36 12.42
CA GLU A 216 -2.28 10.34 12.29
C GLU A 216 -2.91 9.23 13.15
N CYS A 217 -2.37 8.00 13.11
CA CYS A 217 -2.84 6.91 13.98
C CYS A 217 -2.76 7.24 15.48
N ARG A 218 -1.75 7.99 15.92
CA ARG A 218 -1.62 8.38 17.33
C ARG A 218 -2.62 9.46 17.70
N GLU A 219 -2.91 10.36 16.78
CA GLU A 219 -3.94 11.38 16.94
C GLU A 219 -5.32 10.72 17.06
N GLU A 220 -5.65 9.76 16.19
CA GLU A 220 -6.89 8.98 16.27
C GLU A 220 -7.02 8.22 17.61
N LEU A 221 -5.95 7.56 18.07
CA LEU A 221 -5.95 6.88 19.38
C LEU A 221 -6.13 7.83 20.56
N SER A 222 -5.79 9.11 20.40
CA SER A 222 -5.95 10.13 21.44
C SER A 222 -7.31 10.82 21.42
N ARG A 223 -8.12 10.59 20.38
CA ARG A 223 -9.49 11.10 20.34
C ARG A 223 -10.30 10.41 21.43
N PRO A 224 -11.09 11.15 22.23
CA PRO A 224 -12.02 10.53 23.16
C PRO A 224 -12.91 9.58 22.38
N SER A 225 -13.08 8.35 22.85
CA SER A 225 -14.20 7.53 22.39
C SER A 225 -15.43 8.38 22.60
N SER A 226 -16.19 8.66 21.54
CA SER A 226 -17.49 9.32 21.65
C SER A 226 -18.31 8.51 22.65
N GLU A 227 -18.35 8.97 23.90
CA GLU A 227 -19.19 8.40 24.94
C GLU A 227 -20.61 8.46 24.38
N GLU A 228 -21.22 7.29 24.22
CA GLU A 228 -22.67 7.20 24.07
C GLU A 228 -23.26 8.09 25.16
N PRO A 229 -24.19 9.02 24.85
CA PRO A 229 -24.82 9.80 25.88
C PRO A 229 -25.47 8.81 26.84
N ASP A 230 -24.93 8.74 28.07
CA ASP A 230 -25.56 8.05 29.17
C ASP A 230 -27.03 8.46 29.16
N GLY A 231 -27.89 7.50 28.84
CA GLY A 231 -29.32 7.65 28.82
C GLY A 231 -29.84 7.84 30.24
N ASP A 232 -29.60 9.01 30.80
CA ASP A 232 -30.40 9.56 31.88
C ASP A 232 -31.63 10.20 31.23
N ASP A 233 -32.73 9.46 31.23
CA ASP A 233 -34.09 9.95 31.56
C ASP A 233 -35.13 8.85 31.28
N GLU A 234 -35.51 8.08 32.32
CA GLU A 234 -36.90 7.87 32.80
C GLU A 234 -36.99 6.91 34.01
#